data_AF-A0AAW0LIB1-F1
#
_entry.id   AF-A0AAW0LIB1-F1
#
_cell.length_a   1.000
_cell.length_b   1.000
_cell.length_c   1.000
_cell.angle_alpha   90.00
_cell.angle_beta   90.00
_cell.angle_gamma   90.00
#
_symmetry.space_group_name_H-M   'P 1'
#
loop_
_entity.id
_entity.type
_entity.pdbx_description
1 polymer ?
#
loop_
_entity_poly.entity_id
_entity_poly.type
_entity_poly.pdbx_seq_one_letter_code
_entity_poly.pdbx_strand_id
1 'polypeptide(L)'
;MEKKRVSLEGKKVIMVPYMEAHVPKYHEWMQDPALLQATASEPFTLQHEFQMQLTWTQDSNSSLSLAPPLCVGFAELTFIVLDREMFVGEFVC
;
A
#
# COMPACT_ATOMS: atom_id res chain seq x y z
N MET A 1 6.86 -19.72 1.04
CA MET A 1 7.88 -18.71 0.70
C MET A 1 7.84 -17.65 1.78
N GLU A 2 8.94 -17.45 2.49
CA GLU A 2 9.04 -16.50 3.59
C GLU A 2 9.08 -15.09 3.00
N LYS A 3 8.01 -14.31 3.16
CA LYS A 3 7.95 -12.91 2.71
C LYS A 3 9.00 -12.13 3.51
N LYS A 4 10.11 -11.78 2.87
CA LYS A 4 11.16 -10.97 3.48
C LYS A 4 10.55 -9.64 3.93
N ARG A 5 10.53 -9.41 5.24
CA ARG A 5 10.00 -8.19 5.87
C ARG A 5 11.02 -7.07 5.66
N VAL A 6 10.87 -6.31 4.56
CA VAL A 6 11.74 -5.17 4.27
C VAL A 6 11.05 -3.92 4.79
N SER A 7 11.67 -3.21 5.73
CA SER A 7 11.29 -1.87 6.16
C SER A 7 12.42 -0.89 5.89
N LEU A 8 12.07 0.38 5.64
CA LEU A 8 13.01 1.49 5.57
C LEU A 8 12.67 2.51 6.64
N GLU A 9 13.58 2.72 7.58
CA GLU A 9 13.39 3.59 8.74
C GLU A 9 14.12 4.92 8.55
N GLY A 10 13.36 6.01 8.61
CA GLY A 10 13.86 7.37 8.68
C GLY A 10 13.76 7.94 10.11
N LYS A 11 14.24 9.18 10.29
CA LYS A 11 14.18 9.85 11.61
C LYS A 11 12.73 10.08 12.08
N LYS A 12 11.84 10.46 11.15
CA LYS A 12 10.44 10.84 11.42
C LYS A 12 9.41 9.88 10.81
N VAL A 13 9.80 9.08 9.84
CA VAL A 13 8.89 8.23 9.08
C VAL A 13 9.46 6.83 8.94
N ILE A 14 8.60 5.85 8.77
CA ILE A 14 8.94 4.48 8.41
C ILE A 14 8.15 4.07 7.17
N MET A 15 8.81 3.36 6.26
CA MET A 15 8.20 2.74 5.11
C MET A 15 8.14 1.24 5.32
N VAL A 16 6.95 0.67 5.30
CA VAL A 16 6.72 -0.78 5.41
C VAL A 16 5.88 -1.27 4.25
N PRO A 17 5.94 -2.56 3.90
CA PRO A 17 5.10 -3.11 2.82
C PRO A 17 3.63 -2.84 3.14
N TYR A 18 2.87 -2.40 2.14
CA TYR A 18 1.45 -2.20 2.30
C TYR A 18 0.75 -3.56 2.47
N MET A 19 -0.13 -3.66 3.45
CA MET A 19 -0.74 -4.93 3.88
C MET A 19 -2.22 -4.67 4.15
N GLU A 20 -3.00 -5.74 4.12
CA GLU A 20 -4.44 -5.72 4.41
C GLU A 20 -4.77 -4.98 5.72
N ALA A 21 -3.96 -5.17 6.77
CA ALA A 21 -4.15 -4.51 8.07
C ALA A 21 -4.07 -2.96 8.01
N HIS A 22 -3.46 -2.40 6.98
CA HIS A 22 -3.37 -0.95 6.79
C HIS A 22 -4.60 -0.36 6.08
N VAL A 23 -5.42 -1.19 5.42
CA VAL A 23 -6.57 -0.74 4.62
C VAL A 23 -7.58 0.07 5.43
N PRO A 24 -7.99 -0.33 6.66
CA PRO A 24 -8.92 0.48 7.44
C PRO A 24 -8.38 1.89 7.74
N LYS A 25 -7.08 1.99 8.05
CA LYS A 25 -6.47 3.28 8.38
C LYS A 25 -6.33 4.17 7.14
N TYR A 26 -5.91 3.58 6.03
CA TYR A 26 -5.87 4.27 4.75
C TYR A 26 -7.27 4.76 4.33
N HIS A 27 -8.29 3.92 4.49
CA HIS A 27 -9.68 4.28 4.19
C HIS A 27 -10.17 5.46 5.03
N GLU A 28 -9.82 5.53 6.32
CA GLU A 28 -10.10 6.70 7.18
C GLU A 28 -9.47 7.98 6.61
N TRP A 29 -8.22 7.93 6.15
CA TRP A 29 -7.56 9.09 5.52
C TRP A 29 -8.27 9.50 4.23
N MET A 30 -8.66 8.53 3.41
CA MET A 30 -9.38 8.77 2.16
C MET A 30 -10.84 9.21 2.35
N GLN A 31 -11.30 9.40 3.60
CA GLN A 31 -12.55 10.12 3.87
C GLN A 31 -12.36 11.65 3.92
N ASP A 32 -11.13 12.16 3.99
CA ASP A 32 -10.86 13.60 4.02
C ASP A 32 -10.98 14.21 2.60
N PRO A 33 -11.93 15.14 2.36
CA PRO A 33 -12.09 15.78 1.06
C PRO A 33 -10.84 16.55 0.60
N ALA A 34 -10.06 17.11 1.51
CA ALA A 34 -8.85 17.85 1.17
C ALA A 34 -7.77 16.90 0.63
N LEU A 35 -7.65 15.70 1.21
CA LEU A 35 -6.73 14.67 0.73
C LEU A 35 -7.17 14.15 -0.64
N LEU A 36 -8.45 13.79 -0.80
CA LEU A 36 -9.01 13.33 -2.08
C LEU A 36 -8.77 14.35 -3.20
N GLN A 37 -8.97 15.63 -2.93
CA GLN A 37 -8.70 16.70 -3.89
C GLN A 37 -7.20 16.82 -4.21
N ALA A 38 -6.34 16.77 -3.19
CA ALA A 38 -4.89 16.91 -3.36
C ALA A 38 -4.28 15.74 -4.14
N THR A 39 -4.85 14.53 -4.04
CA THR A 39 -4.39 13.33 -4.75
C THR A 39 -5.18 13.06 -6.04
N ALA A 40 -6.16 13.91 -6.38
CA ALA A 40 -7.11 13.69 -7.47
C ALA A 40 -7.77 12.28 -7.42
N SER A 41 -8.04 11.79 -6.21
CA SER A 41 -8.64 10.48 -5.97
C SER A 41 -10.14 10.61 -5.70
N GLU A 42 -10.87 9.53 -5.97
CA GLU A 42 -12.28 9.40 -5.60
C GLU A 42 -12.40 8.54 -4.32
N PRO A 43 -13.41 8.80 -3.47
CA PRO A 43 -13.62 7.98 -2.28
C PRO A 43 -14.14 6.59 -2.69
N PHE A 44 -13.57 5.55 -2.07
CA PHE A 44 -14.04 4.18 -2.23
C PHE A 44 -14.72 3.64 -0.98
N THR A 45 -15.52 2.58 -1.16
CA THR A 45 -16.02 1.79 -0.03
C THR A 45 -14.86 0.99 0.58
N LEU A 46 -14.93 0.69 1.88
CA LEU A 46 -13.90 -0.09 2.55
C LEU A 46 -13.62 -1.44 1.85
N GLN A 47 -14.67 -2.12 1.38
CA GLN A 47 -14.52 -3.38 0.62
C GLN A 47 -13.76 -3.18 -0.70
N HIS A 48 -14.00 -2.06 -1.39
CA HIS A 48 -13.31 -1.76 -2.63
C HIS A 48 -11.82 -1.44 -2.39
N GLU A 49 -11.49 -0.77 -1.28
CA GLU A 49 -10.09 -0.53 -0.88
C GLU A 49 -9.33 -1.85 -0.64
N PHE A 50 -9.96 -2.85 -0.03
CA PHE A 50 -9.36 -4.18 0.09
C PHE A 50 -9.07 -4.81 -1.28
N GLN A 51 -9.99 -4.70 -2.23
CA GLN A 51 -9.78 -5.19 -3.59
C GLN A 51 -8.61 -4.46 -4.27
N MET A 52 -8.51 -3.14 -4.12
CA MET A 52 -7.41 -2.34 -4.65
C MET A 52 -6.06 -2.69 -3.99
N GLN A 53 -6.04 -2.95 -2.69
CA GLN A 53 -4.82 -3.38 -2.00
C GLN A 53 -4.28 -4.70 -2.57
N LEU A 54 -5.16 -5.64 -2.93
CA LEU A 54 -4.77 -6.89 -3.56
C LEU A 54 -4.12 -6.67 -4.93
N THR A 55 -4.69 -5.80 -5.78
CA THR A 55 -4.12 -5.52 -7.11
C THR A 55 -2.73 -4.86 -7.00
N TRP A 56 -2.50 -4.02 -5.99
CA TRP A 56 -1.21 -3.37 -5.75
C TRP A 56 -0.16 -4.25 -5.06
N THR A 57 -0.56 -5.39 -4.49
CA THR A 57 0.34 -6.29 -3.74
C THR A 57 0.61 -7.60 -4.48
N GLN A 58 -0.22 -7.97 -5.44
CA GLN A 58 -0.14 -9.24 -6.19
C GLN A 58 0.48 -9.06 -7.59
N ASP A 59 1.54 -8.26 -7.70
CA ASP A 59 2.17 -7.97 -8.99
C ASP A 59 3.24 -9.00 -9.42
N SER A 60 2.87 -10.28 -9.33
CA SER A 60 3.52 -11.34 -10.12
C SER A 60 2.66 -11.81 -11.29
N ASN A 61 1.45 -11.25 -11.42
CA ASN A 61 0.54 -11.50 -12.54
C ASN A 61 -0.49 -10.37 -12.62
N SER A 62 -0.04 -9.13 -12.86
CA SER A 62 -0.88 -8.15 -13.55
C SER A 62 -1.30 -8.76 -14.89
N SER A 63 -2.41 -9.51 -14.89
CA SER A 63 -3.11 -9.93 -16.09
C SER A 63 -3.94 -8.77 -16.61
N LEU A 64 -3.35 -7.59 -16.76
CA LEU A 64 -3.77 -6.66 -17.79
C LEU A 64 -2.92 -6.96 -19.03
N SER A 65 -3.37 -7.97 -19.78
CA SER A 65 -2.80 -8.37 -21.06
C SER A 65 -3.03 -7.27 -22.11
N LEU A 66 -2.24 -6.19 -22.11
CA LEU A 66 -2.11 -5.26 -23.25
C LEU A 66 -0.70 -4.61 -23.34
N ALA A 67 0.38 -5.34 -23.06
CA ALA A 67 1.73 -4.94 -23.50
C ALA A 67 2.68 -6.14 -23.62
N PRO A 68 3.59 -6.17 -24.63
CA PRO A 68 4.44 -7.33 -24.91
C PRO A 68 5.57 -7.52 -23.87
N PRO A 69 6.12 -8.74 -23.76
CA PRO A 69 6.91 -9.15 -22.60
C PRO A 69 8.36 -8.73 -22.76
N LEU A 70 8.76 -7.61 -22.16
CA LEU A 70 10.18 -7.25 -22.04
C LEU A 70 10.45 -6.41 -20.79
N CYS A 71 9.96 -6.85 -19.63
CA CYS A 71 10.42 -6.33 -18.36
C CYS A 71 11.05 -7.48 -17.57
N VAL A 72 12.37 -7.40 -17.42
CA VAL A 72 13.16 -8.22 -16.50
C VAL A 72 12.48 -8.13 -15.12
N GLY A 73 12.03 -9.26 -14.57
CA GLY A 73 11.15 -9.28 -13.40
C GLY A 73 11.75 -8.60 -12.18
N PHE A 74 11.37 -7.34 -11.96
CA PHE A 74 11.45 -6.68 -10.67
C PHE A 74 10.10 -6.90 -9.99
N ALA A 75 10.10 -7.46 -8.78
CA ALA A 75 8.88 -7.52 -7.97
C ALA A 75 8.46 -6.09 -7.64
N GLU A 76 7.30 -5.65 -8.13
CA GLU A 76 6.72 -4.38 -7.71
C GLU A 76 6.20 -4.55 -6.27
N LEU A 77 6.72 -3.73 -5.35
CA LEU A 77 6.35 -3.75 -3.94
C LEU A 77 5.77 -2.39 -3.57
N THR A 78 4.49 -2.41 -3.17
CA THR A 78 3.81 -1.22 -2.66
C THR A 78 4.16 -1.01 -1.19
N PHE A 79 4.54 0.22 -0.83
CA PHE A 79 4.87 0.61 0.54
C PHE A 79 3.88 1.66 1.04
N ILE A 80 3.60 1.62 2.34
CA ILE A 80 2.91 2.69 3.05
C ILE A 80 3.93 3.47 3.90
N VAL A 81 3.85 4.80 3.84
CA VAL A 81 4.69 5.69 4.64
C VAL A 81 3.91 6.10 5.88
N LEU A 82 4.47 5.81 7.04
CA LEU A 82 3.85 6.05 8.33
C LEU A 82 4.73 6.99 9.16
N ASP A 83 4.09 7.81 9.99
CA ASP A 83 4.79 8.56 11.01
C ASP A 83 5.40 7.61 12.05
N ARG A 84 6.65 7.84 12.42
CA ARG A 84 7.40 6.96 13.32
C ARG A 84 6.83 6.98 14.75
N GLU A 85 6.30 8.12 15.20
CA GLU A 85 5.78 8.29 16.56
C GLU A 85 4.38 7.68 16.72
N MET A 86 3.66 7.40 15.62
CA MET A 86 2.41 6.64 15.67
C MET A 86 2.59 5.15 15.99
N PHE A 87 3.85 4.66 16.07
CA PHE A 87 4.20 3.33 16.57
C PHE A 87 4.43 3.35 18.10
N VAL A 88 3.37 3.58 18.88
CA VAL A 88 3.36 3.25 20.32
C VAL A 88 2.58 1.94 20.49
N GLY A 89 3.14 0.83 20.01
CA GLY A 89 2.53 -0.49 20.05
C GLY A 89 2.98 -1.38 18.88
N GLU A 90 3.09 -2.68 19.13
CA GLU A 90 3.42 -3.67 18.10
C GLU A 90 2.30 -3.74 17.05
N PHE A 91 2.46 -3.03 15.93
CA PHE A 91 1.85 -3.48 14.69
C PHE A 91 2.57 -4.77 14.29
N VAL A 92 2.02 -5.91 14.72
CA VAL A 92 2.54 -7.22 14.38
C VAL A 92 2.36 -7.44 12.88
N CYS A 93 3.47 -7.37 12.14
CA CYS A 93 3.55 -7.84 10.76
C CYS A 93 3.52 -9.38 10.68
#